data_AF-K1SF38-F1
#
_entry.id   AF-K1SF38-F1
#
_cell.length_a   1.000
_cell.length_b   1.000
_cell.length_c   1.000
_cell.angle_alpha   90.00
_cell.angle_beta   90.00
_cell.angle_gamma   90.00
#
_symmetry.space_group_name_H-M   'P 1'
#
loop_
_entity.id
_entity.type
_entity.pdbx_description
1 polymer ?
#
loop_
_entity_poly.entity_id
_entity_poly.type
_entity_poly.pdbx_seq_one_letter_code
_entity_poly.pdbx_strand_id
1 'polypeptide(L)'
;MINREDMLELTRRMTPARTSFVRMAGCYTDSDGEYDGSFNIHFLKLSGSEKARNLAIAKKIPFAESNEKLREYRFPETSQGPGSIWQMLMA
;
A
#
# COMPACT_ATOMS: atom_id res chain seq x y z
N MET A 1 9.66 11.30 -6.12
CA MET A 1 8.64 10.90 -7.12
C MET A 1 8.69 9.39 -7.36
N ILE A 2 7.55 8.70 -7.47
CA ILE A 2 7.53 7.25 -7.73
C ILE A 2 7.98 6.98 -9.17
N ASN A 3 8.93 6.06 -9.37
CA ASN A 3 9.41 5.70 -10.70
C ASN A 3 8.40 4.77 -11.40
N ARG A 4 8.00 5.16 -12.62
CA ARG A 4 7.01 4.42 -13.42
C ARG A 4 7.49 3.02 -13.83
N GLU A 5 8.77 2.85 -14.13
CA GLU A 5 9.32 1.55 -14.51
C GLU A 5 9.33 0.58 -13.33
N ASP A 6 9.63 1.08 -12.13
CA ASP A 6 9.56 0.29 -10.89
C ASP A 6 8.11 -0.16 -10.61
N MET A 7 7.11 0.70 -10.87
CA MET A 7 5.70 0.33 -10.76
C MET A 7 5.26 -0.71 -11.78
N LEU A 8 5.77 -0.64 -13.02
CA LEU A 8 5.53 -1.66 -14.04
C LEU A 8 6.14 -3.00 -13.65
N GLU A 9 7.40 -3.01 -13.20
CA GLU A 9 8.05 -4.25 -12.75
C GLU A 9 7.34 -4.84 -11.53
N LEU A 10 6.91 -4.00 -10.59
CA LEU A 10 6.13 -4.44 -9.44
C LEU A 10 4.83 -5.12 -9.87
N THR A 11 4.06 -4.53 -10.79
CA THR A 11 2.80 -5.12 -11.28
C THR A 11 2.99 -6.38 -12.12
N ARG A 12 4.11 -6.53 -12.84
CA ARG A 12 4.48 -7.78 -13.53
C ARG A 12 4.70 -8.93 -12.56
N ARG A 13 5.18 -8.65 -11.34
CA ARG A 13 5.38 -9.66 -10.27
C ARG A 13 4.11 -10.02 -9.52
N MET A 14 3.04 -9.23 -9.63
CA MET A 14 1.74 -9.50 -9.00
C MET A 14 0.96 -10.64 -9.69
N THR A 15 1.56 -11.83 -9.78
CA THR A 15 0.90 -13.06 -10.23
C THR A 15 0.90 -14.08 -9.09
N PRO A 16 -0.06 -15.03 -9.05
CA PRO A 16 -0.08 -16.04 -7.97
C PRO A 16 1.22 -16.82 -7.82
N ALA A 17 1.98 -17.01 -8.91
CA ALA A 17 3.24 -17.74 -8.92
C ALA A 17 4.47 -16.91 -8.53
N ARG A 18 4.42 -15.57 -8.60
CA ARG A 18 5.58 -14.68 -8.42
C ARG A 18 5.39 -13.58 -7.38
N THR A 19 4.20 -13.45 -6.82
CA THR A 19 3.90 -12.39 -5.85
C THR A 19 4.62 -12.61 -4.53
N SER A 20 5.14 -11.53 -3.95
CA SER A 20 5.80 -11.51 -2.64
C SER A 20 4.83 -11.18 -1.50
N PHE A 21 3.52 -11.13 -1.77
CA PHE A 21 2.53 -10.81 -0.75
C PHE A 21 2.40 -11.93 0.27
N VAL A 22 2.71 -11.61 1.53
CA VAL A 22 2.65 -12.55 2.66
C VAL A 22 1.27 -12.48 3.33
N ARG A 23 0.73 -11.28 3.48
CA ARG A 23 -0.42 -11.02 4.33
C ARG A 23 -1.32 -9.93 3.77
N MET A 24 -2.60 -10.07 4.06
CA MET A 24 -3.65 -9.12 3.72
C MET A 24 -4.43 -8.80 4.99
N ALA A 25 -4.55 -7.52 5.30
CA ALA A 25 -5.29 -7.03 6.45
C ALA A 25 -6.09 -5.78 6.08
N GLY A 26 -7.20 -5.58 6.77
CA GLY A 26 -8.08 -4.43 6.60
C GLY A 26 -9.32 -4.52 7.47
N CYS A 27 -10.15 -3.50 7.41
CA CYS A 27 -11.45 -3.44 8.07
C CYS A 27 -12.57 -3.22 7.06
N TYR A 28 -13.78 -3.61 7.47
CA TYR A 28 -15.01 -3.14 6.85
C TYR A 28 -15.55 -1.98 7.67
N THR A 29 -16.07 -0.99 6.97
CA THR A 29 -16.71 0.18 7.56
C THR A 29 -18.03 0.40 6.85
N ASP A 30 -19.06 0.74 7.61
CA ASP A 30 -20.36 1.08 7.03
C ASP A 30 -20.35 2.47 6.38
N SER A 31 -21.52 2.95 5.96
CA SER A 31 -21.70 4.27 5.34
C SER A 31 -21.40 5.43 6.28
N ASP A 32 -21.55 5.23 7.59
CA ASP A 32 -21.31 6.23 8.62
C ASP A 32 -19.85 6.18 9.12
N GLY A 33 -19.07 5.23 8.61
CA GLY A 33 -17.66 5.02 8.97
C GLY A 33 -17.49 4.22 10.25
N GLU A 34 -18.56 3.62 10.78
CA GLU A 34 -18.46 2.74 11.93
C GLU A 34 -17.83 1.40 11.55
N TYR A 35 -17.07 0.85 12.49
CA TYR A 35 -16.33 -0.38 12.30
C TYR A 35 -17.28 -1.59 12.23
N ASP A 36 -17.24 -2.30 11.11
CA ASP A 36 -18.04 -3.50 10.82
C ASP A 36 -17.14 -4.73 10.64
N GLY A 37 -16.11 -4.83 11.49
CA GLY A 37 -15.22 -5.99 11.50
C GLY A 37 -13.91 -5.80 10.73
N SER A 38 -13.03 -6.79 10.87
CA SER A 38 -11.72 -6.80 10.23
C SER A 38 -11.33 -8.17 9.73
N PHE A 39 -10.41 -8.17 8.76
CA PHE A 39 -9.79 -9.37 8.26
C PHE A 39 -8.28 -9.27 8.43
N ASN A 40 -7.68 -10.41 8.74
CA ASN A 40 -6.24 -10.52 8.86
C ASN A 40 -5.79 -11.92 8.44
N ILE A 41 -5.57 -12.10 7.15
CA ILE A 41 -5.43 -13.41 6.52
C ILE A 41 -4.05 -13.53 5.86
N HIS A 42 -3.41 -14.68 6.07
CA HIS A 42 -2.19 -15.01 5.37
C HIS A 42 -2.51 -15.30 3.90
N PHE A 43 -1.84 -14.61 2.97
CA PHE A 43 -2.17 -14.62 1.55
C PHE A 43 -2.16 -16.05 0.94
N LEU A 44 -1.25 -16.90 1.43
CA LEU A 44 -1.17 -18.31 1.04
C LEU A 44 -2.43 -19.14 1.34
N LYS A 45 -3.21 -18.76 2.37
CA LYS A 45 -4.44 -19.47 2.76
C LYS A 45 -5.63 -19.21 1.83
N LEU A 46 -5.52 -18.22 0.95
CA LEU A 46 -6.55 -17.92 -0.05
C LEU A 46 -6.58 -19.00 -1.14
N SER A 47 -7.77 -19.24 -1.67
CA SER A 47 -7.97 -20.01 -2.89
C SER A 47 -7.32 -19.33 -4.11
N GLY A 48 -7.14 -20.07 -5.20
CA GLY A 48 -6.56 -19.54 -6.42
C GLY A 48 -7.35 -18.36 -7.02
N SER A 49 -8.68 -18.43 -6.98
CA SER A 49 -9.57 -17.37 -7.47
C SER A 49 -9.51 -16.11 -6.59
N GLU A 50 -9.47 -16.26 -5.27
CA GLU A 50 -9.30 -15.14 -4.33
C GLU A 50 -7.94 -14.47 -4.50
N LYS A 51 -6.86 -15.24 -4.66
CA LYS A 51 -5.52 -14.71 -4.97
C LYS A 51 -5.55 -13.87 -6.24
N ALA A 52 -6.15 -14.40 -7.31
CA ALA A 52 -6.26 -13.68 -8.57
C ALA A 52 -7.07 -12.38 -8.44
N ARG A 53 -8.21 -12.41 -7.75
CA ARG A 53 -9.06 -11.23 -7.50
C ARG A 53 -8.31 -10.15 -6.72
N ASN A 54 -7.65 -10.53 -5.63
CA ASN A 54 -6.91 -9.59 -4.78
C ASN A 54 -5.69 -9.00 -5.50
N LEU A 55 -4.96 -9.80 -6.29
CA LEU A 55 -3.87 -9.29 -7.11
C LEU A 55 -4.36 -8.33 -8.21
N ALA A 56 -5.55 -8.56 -8.78
CA ALA A 56 -6.13 -7.65 -9.76
C ALA A 56 -6.46 -6.28 -9.14
N ILE A 57 -6.94 -6.26 -7.89
CA ILE A 57 -7.13 -5.01 -7.14
C ILE A 57 -5.78 -4.33 -6.88
N ALA A 58 -4.81 -5.08 -6.35
CA ALA A 58 -3.48 -4.56 -6.04
C ALA A 58 -2.78 -3.96 -7.27
N LYS A 59 -2.94 -4.55 -8.46
CA LYS A 59 -2.36 -4.03 -9.73
C LYS A 59 -2.88 -2.66 -10.13
N LYS A 60 -4.09 -2.29 -9.71
CA LYS A 60 -4.65 -0.96 -10.01
C LYS A 60 -4.02 0.14 -9.16
N ILE A 61 -3.55 -0.20 -7.96
CA ILE A 61 -3.05 0.78 -6.99
C ILE A 61 -1.80 1.52 -7.49
N PRO A 62 -0.75 0.86 -8.04
CA PRO A 62 0.42 1.56 -8.57
C PRO A 62 0.11 2.61 -9.64
N PHE A 63 -0.95 2.42 -10.41
CA PHE A 63 -1.38 3.31 -11.49
C PHE A 63 -2.63 4.12 -11.15
N ALA A 64 -2.98 4.24 -9.86
CA ALA A 64 -4.08 5.07 -9.42
C ALA A 64 -3.71 6.56 -9.55
N GLU A 65 -4.71 7.39 -9.87
CA GLU A 65 -4.56 8.86 -10.01
C GLU A 65 -3.94 9.52 -8.76
N SER A 66 -4.16 8.93 -7.57
CA SER A 66 -3.53 9.38 -6.33
C SER A 66 -2.00 9.40 -6.40
N ASN A 67 -1.39 8.47 -7.14
CA ASN A 67 0.07 8.39 -7.29
C ASN A 67 0.62 9.42 -8.28
N GLU A 68 -0.21 9.92 -9.20
CA GLU A 68 0.16 11.03 -10.10
C GLU A 68 0.18 12.37 -9.36
N LYS A 69 -0.69 12.52 -8.35
CA LYS A 69 -0.85 13.74 -7.55
C LYS A 69 0.07 13.82 -6.32
N LEU A 70 0.98 12.86 -6.15
CA LEU A 70 1.90 12.85 -5.02
C LEU A 70 2.79 14.09 -5.01
N ARG A 71 2.84 14.75 -3.84
CA ARG A 71 3.72 15.89 -3.60
C ARG A 71 4.83 15.49 -2.65
N GLU A 72 6.07 15.73 -3.08
CA GLU A 72 7.25 15.49 -2.26
C GLU A 72 7.61 16.77 -1.51
N TYR A 73 7.54 16.73 -0.18
CA TYR A 73 7.94 17.81 0.70
C TYR A 73 9.20 17.38 1.44
N ARG A 74 10.25 18.21 1.38
CA ARG A 74 11.47 17.99 2.13
C ARG A 74 11.40 18.75 3.45
N PHE A 75 11.88 18.13 4.52
CA PHE A 75 12.06 18.83 5.79
C PHE A 75 13.20 19.85 5.64
N PRO A 76 12.96 21.15 5.87
CA PRO A 76 14.02 22.15 5.92
C PRO A 76 15.05 21.77 6.97
N GLU A 77 16.34 22.05 6.75
CA GLU A 77 17.41 21.76 7.72
C GLU A 77 17.13 22.36 9.09
N THR A 78 16.55 23.57 9.12
CA THR A 78 16.15 24.27 10.35
C THR A 78 15.06 23.55 11.15
N SER A 79 14.35 22.60 10.54
CA SER A 79 13.28 21.81 11.17
C SER A 79 13.73 20.40 11.57
N GLN A 80 15.01 20.04 11.37
CA GLN A 80 15.58 18.72 11.69
C GLN A 80 16.25 18.75 13.08
N GLY A 81 15.51 19.21 14.09
CA GLY A 81 16.02 19.36 15.47
C GLY A 81 15.23 18.53 16.49
N PRO A 82 15.70 18.48 17.75
CA PRO A 82 14.96 17.87 18.86
C PRO A 82 13.57 18.49 19.04
N GLY A 83 12.55 17.65 19.22
CA GLY A 83 11.14 18.04 19.37
C GLY A 83 10.39 18.28 18.05
N SER A 84 11.03 18.07 16.90
CA SER A 84 10.40 18.27 15.58
C SER A 84 9.59 17.06 15.09
N ILE A 85 8.67 17.28 14.16
CA ILE A 85 7.99 16.21 13.41
C ILE A 85 9.00 15.32 12.67
N TRP A 86 10.10 15.91 12.18
CA TRP A 86 11.18 15.15 11.55
C TRP A 86 11.75 14.12 12.52
N GLN A 87 12.02 14.51 13.78
CA GLN A 87 12.49 13.58 14.80
C GLN A 87 11.45 12.48 15.09
N MET A 88 10.15 12.81 15.16
CA MET A 88 9.11 11.81 15.42
C MET A 88 8.97 10.76 14.30
N LEU A 89 9.19 11.14 13.04
CA LEU A 89 9.02 10.26 11.88
C LEU A 89 10.28 9.48 11.49
N MET A 90 11.47 9.96 11.87
CA MET A 90 12.76 9.37 11.51
C MET A 90 13.42 8.58 12.65
N ALA A 91 12.84 8.61 13.86
CA ALA A 91 13.33 7.88 15.03
C ALA A 91 13.00 6.39 15.02
#